data_AF-A0A9P4GD40-F1
#
_entry.id   AF-A0A9P4GD40-F1
#
_cell.length_a   1.000
_cell.length_b   1.000
_cell.length_c   1.000
_cell.angle_alpha   90.00
_cell.angle_beta   90.00
_cell.angle_gamma   90.00
#
_symmetry.space_group_name_H-M   'P 1'
#
loop_
_entity.id
_entity.type
_entity.pdbx_description
1 polymer ?
#
loop_
_entity_poly.entity_id
_entity_poly.type
_entity_poly.pdbx_seq_one_letter_code
_entity_poly.pdbx_strand_id
1 'polypeptide(L)'
;KKLQTKRRLIEGDCSVCREGLELGVKELTFCSMTCGNNFHHDCIERWKEQPPDREALRCPVCREKWESERTTISVHRFKDFNSVAFEIYVEWLYHGQICVEPSQSGKPKFHHLVEAYLLGVQIQDNHFCKAVLHGSIEIFRDHHCIPCPQTIAYAYEKTCDQSPLRKLLVRIYVIAARQQWFHGKEYLAVFMHDLALALLKESPRKKEWDAELVKREFCADEGYDKDMVARDSNEQRESAVVATQAED
;
A
#
# COMPACT_ATOMS: atom_id res chain seq x y z
N LYS A 1 -6.65 -13.09 -15.29
CA LYS A 1 -7.27 -12.79 -16.60
C LYS A 1 -6.29 -11.91 -17.36
N LYS A 2 -5.70 -12.33 -18.49
CA LYS A 2 -4.71 -11.52 -19.21
C LYS A 2 -5.42 -10.36 -19.92
N LEU A 3 -5.27 -9.13 -19.44
CA LEU A 3 -6.00 -7.95 -19.94
C LEU A 3 -5.67 -7.57 -21.38
N GLN A 4 -4.51 -7.99 -21.87
CA GLN A 4 -4.09 -7.84 -23.26
C GLN A 4 -3.64 -9.20 -23.79
N THR A 5 -4.60 -10.10 -24.01
CA THR A 5 -4.36 -11.52 -24.32
C THR A 5 -3.36 -11.73 -25.46
N LYS A 6 -3.46 -10.90 -26.50
CA LYS A 6 -2.59 -10.94 -27.68
C LYS A 6 -1.23 -10.25 -27.49
N ARG A 7 -1.04 -9.42 -26.46
CA ARG A 7 0.24 -8.73 -26.24
C ARG A 7 1.32 -9.71 -25.79
N ARG A 8 2.50 -9.61 -26.40
CA ARG A 8 3.70 -10.33 -25.96
C ARG A 8 4.29 -9.68 -24.72
N LEU A 9 5.13 -10.41 -23.99
CA LEU A 9 5.91 -9.83 -22.89
C LEU A 9 6.70 -8.62 -23.39
N ILE A 10 6.85 -7.62 -22.52
CA ILE A 10 7.60 -6.40 -22.83
C ILE A 10 9.06 -6.71 -22.56
N GLU A 11 9.77 -7.11 -23.61
CA GLU A 11 11.17 -7.51 -23.55
C GLU A 11 11.87 -7.16 -24.87
N GLY A 12 13.20 -6.97 -24.81
CA GLY A 12 14.04 -6.69 -25.97
C GLY A 12 13.88 -5.27 -26.53
N ASP A 13 14.16 -5.13 -27.83
CA ASP A 13 14.24 -3.84 -28.50
C ASP A 13 13.06 -3.60 -29.46
N CYS A 14 12.70 -2.34 -29.62
CA CYS A 14 11.70 -1.89 -30.58
C CYS A 14 12.18 -2.18 -32.00
N SER A 15 11.40 -2.92 -32.79
CA SER A 15 11.80 -3.33 -34.15
C SER A 15 11.88 -2.18 -35.17
N VAL A 16 11.50 -0.96 -34.79
CA VAL A 16 11.55 0.24 -35.65
C VAL A 16 12.82 1.04 -35.39
N CYS A 17 13.10 1.43 -34.13
CA CYS A 17 14.27 2.26 -33.78
C CYS A 17 15.45 1.45 -33.22
N ARG A 18 15.25 0.19 -32.84
CA ARG A 18 16.24 -0.70 -32.20
C ARG A 18 16.71 -0.23 -30.81
N GLU A 19 15.87 0.51 -30.11
CA GLU A 19 16.09 0.89 -28.71
C GLU A 19 15.25 0.02 -27.77
N GLY A 20 15.68 -0.12 -26.50
CA GLY A 20 15.02 -0.94 -25.49
C GLY A 20 13.55 -0.61 -25.23
N LEU A 21 12.74 -1.65 -25.06
CA LEU A 21 11.33 -1.55 -24.68
C LEU A 21 11.19 -1.50 -23.15
N GLU A 22 11.50 -0.35 -22.56
CA GLU A 22 11.47 -0.15 -21.11
C GLU A 22 10.17 0.52 -20.65
N LEU A 23 9.51 -0.07 -19.65
CA LEU A 23 8.33 0.51 -19.00
C LEU A 23 8.70 1.82 -18.29
N GLY A 24 7.83 2.84 -18.40
CA GLY A 24 8.02 4.14 -17.74
C GLY A 24 9.01 5.09 -18.42
N VAL A 25 9.77 4.65 -19.43
CA VAL A 25 10.73 5.50 -20.17
C VAL A 25 10.09 6.13 -21.40
N LYS A 26 9.50 5.31 -22.27
CA LYS A 26 8.75 5.75 -23.46
C LYS A 26 7.40 5.05 -23.50
N GLU A 27 6.39 5.72 -24.03
CA GLU A 27 5.07 5.10 -24.19
C GLU A 27 5.16 3.91 -25.15
N LEU A 28 4.59 2.78 -24.76
CA LEU A 28 4.61 1.54 -25.54
C LEU A 28 3.23 1.22 -26.11
N THR A 29 3.20 0.85 -27.38
CA THR A 29 2.05 0.28 -28.07
C THR A 29 2.35 -1.15 -28.53
N PHE A 30 1.34 -1.90 -28.97
CA PHE A 30 1.54 -3.26 -29.47
C PHE A 30 0.56 -3.60 -30.59
N CYS A 31 0.93 -4.57 -31.42
CA CYS A 31 0.01 -5.09 -32.44
C CYS A 31 -1.12 -5.90 -31.79
N SER A 32 -2.27 -5.25 -31.58
CA SER A 32 -3.47 -5.86 -31.00
C SER A 32 -4.22 -6.80 -31.95
N MET A 33 -3.94 -6.72 -33.26
CA MET A 33 -4.66 -7.50 -34.26
C MET A 33 -4.17 -8.94 -34.33
N THR A 34 -2.86 -9.16 -34.43
CA THR A 34 -2.29 -10.50 -34.67
C THR A 34 -1.03 -10.78 -33.84
N CYS A 35 0.11 -10.18 -34.16
CA CYS A 35 1.40 -10.70 -33.68
C CYS A 35 1.73 -10.35 -32.23
N GLY A 36 1.10 -9.33 -31.65
CA GLY A 36 1.32 -8.96 -30.25
C GLY A 36 2.63 -8.22 -29.96
N ASN A 37 3.44 -7.92 -30.99
CA ASN A 37 4.76 -7.31 -30.81
C ASN A 37 4.65 -5.90 -30.22
N ASN A 38 5.57 -5.57 -29.32
CA ASN A 38 5.65 -4.27 -28.66
C ASN A 38 6.49 -3.28 -29.48
N PHE A 39 6.13 -2.01 -29.43
CA PHE A 39 6.81 -0.89 -30.10
C PHE A 39 6.72 0.36 -29.23
N HIS A 40 7.61 1.33 -29.40
CA HIS A 40 7.33 2.67 -28.90
C HIS A 40 6.17 3.28 -29.69
N HIS A 41 5.25 3.97 -28.99
CA HIS A 41 4.09 4.63 -29.58
C HIS A 41 4.51 5.57 -30.71
N ASP A 42 5.46 6.46 -30.44
CA ASP A 42 5.98 7.44 -31.42
C ASP A 42 6.59 6.78 -32.67
N CYS A 43 7.19 5.60 -32.52
CA CYS A 43 7.74 4.88 -33.67
C CYS A 43 6.64 4.42 -34.62
N ILE A 44 5.51 3.96 -34.07
CA ILE A 44 4.36 3.53 -34.87
C ILE A 44 3.60 4.72 -35.45
N GLU A 45 3.49 5.84 -34.75
CA GLU A 45 2.88 7.04 -35.31
C GLU A 45 3.67 7.57 -36.52
N ARG A 46 5.00 7.71 -36.39
CA ARG A 46 5.86 8.08 -37.54
C ARG A 46 5.83 7.04 -38.66
N TRP A 47 5.68 5.76 -38.33
CA TRP A 47 5.53 4.69 -39.32
C TRP A 47 4.26 4.85 -40.15
N LYS A 48 3.15 5.25 -39.53
CA LYS A 48 1.86 5.51 -40.21
C LYS A 48 1.90 6.75 -41.12
N GLU A 49 2.77 7.71 -40.83
CA GLU A 49 2.94 8.96 -41.60
C GLU A 49 3.78 8.77 -42.89
N GLN A 50 4.39 7.60 -43.10
CA GLN A 50 5.18 7.31 -44.31
C GLN A 50 4.31 7.31 -45.59
N PRO A 51 4.91 7.55 -46.78
CA PRO A 51 4.20 7.81 -48.05
C PRO A 51 3.09 6.80 -48.41
N PRO A 52 2.12 7.20 -49.25
CA PRO A 52 0.73 6.70 -49.29
C PRO A 52 0.53 5.28 -49.83
N ASP A 53 1.59 4.49 -49.97
CA ASP A 53 1.38 3.06 -50.16
C ASP A 53 0.70 2.50 -48.91
N ARG A 54 -0.34 1.69 -49.11
CA ARG A 54 -1.21 1.14 -48.07
C ARG A 54 -0.48 0.17 -47.13
N GLU A 55 0.84 0.06 -47.26
CA GLU A 55 1.76 -0.67 -46.38
C GLU A 55 2.13 0.09 -45.10
N ALA A 56 2.22 1.42 -45.12
CA ALA A 56 2.58 2.21 -43.93
C ALA A 56 1.55 2.10 -42.78
N LEU A 57 0.29 1.81 -43.11
CA LEU A 57 -0.79 1.55 -42.14
C LEU A 57 -0.78 0.11 -41.59
N ARG A 58 0.27 -0.66 -41.83
CA ARG A 58 0.40 -2.05 -41.37
C ARG A 58 1.46 -2.19 -40.29
N CYS A 59 1.31 -3.21 -39.45
CA CYS A 59 2.31 -3.56 -38.44
C CYS A 59 3.67 -3.84 -39.10
N PRO A 60 4.78 -3.23 -38.63
CA PRO A 60 6.11 -3.47 -39.19
C PRO A 60 6.56 -4.93 -39.15
N VAL A 61 5.98 -5.73 -38.24
CA VAL A 61 6.38 -7.14 -38.02
C VAL A 61 5.50 -8.11 -38.80
N CYS A 62 4.18 -8.02 -38.68
CA CYS A 62 3.28 -9.01 -39.30
C CYS A 62 2.50 -8.49 -40.51
N ARG A 63 2.66 -7.21 -40.84
CA ARG A 63 1.94 -6.53 -41.93
C ARG A 63 0.41 -6.57 -41.82
N GLU A 64 -0.13 -6.90 -40.65
CA GLU A 64 -1.57 -6.78 -40.40
C GLU A 64 -1.96 -5.29 -40.33
N LYS A 65 -3.14 -4.94 -40.84
CA LYS A 65 -3.61 -3.55 -40.79
C LYS A 65 -3.81 -3.13 -39.33
N TRP A 66 -3.34 -1.94 -38.98
CA TRP A 66 -3.70 -1.34 -37.70
C TRP A 66 -5.20 -1.04 -37.68
N GLU A 67 -5.81 -1.18 -36.50
CA GLU A 67 -7.19 -0.74 -36.27
C GLU A 67 -7.24 0.78 -36.47
N SER A 68 -7.63 1.21 -37.67
CA SER A 68 -7.91 2.61 -37.98
C SER A 68 -9.19 2.98 -37.26
N GLU A 69 -9.16 4.10 -36.53
CA GLU A 69 -10.24 4.62 -35.68
C GLU A 69 -10.20 4.14 -34.22
N ARG A 70 -9.16 4.57 -33.50
CA ARG A 70 -9.46 5.21 -32.21
C ARG A 70 -9.29 6.70 -32.43
N THR A 71 -10.43 7.35 -32.63
CA THR A 71 -10.61 8.79 -32.48
C THR A 71 -9.79 9.29 -31.30
N THR A 72 -9.04 10.36 -31.55
CA THR A 72 -8.43 11.29 -30.58
C THR A 72 -8.48 10.76 -29.14
N ILE A 73 -7.39 10.10 -28.70
CA ILE A 73 -7.27 9.64 -27.32
C ILE A 73 -7.43 10.87 -26.42
N SER A 74 -8.58 10.99 -25.75
CA SER A 74 -8.78 12.01 -24.75
C SER A 74 -8.02 11.59 -23.50
N VAL A 75 -6.81 12.15 -23.35
CA VAL A 75 -5.97 11.88 -22.17
C VAL A 75 -6.59 12.60 -20.97
N HIS A 76 -7.27 11.84 -20.11
CA HIS A 76 -7.73 12.34 -18.82
C HIS A 76 -6.72 11.95 -17.74
N ARG A 77 -6.12 12.95 -17.10
CA ARG A 77 -5.27 12.72 -15.92
C ARG A 77 -6.17 12.60 -14.68
N PHE A 78 -6.20 11.41 -14.10
CA PHE A 78 -6.72 11.22 -12.75
C PHE A 78 -5.59 11.55 -11.78
N LYS A 79 -5.73 12.66 -11.03
CA LYS A 79 -4.70 13.11 -10.07
C LYS A 79 -4.77 12.37 -8.73
N ASP A 80 -5.80 11.57 -8.53
CA ASP A 80 -6.17 11.07 -7.20
C ASP A 80 -5.65 9.66 -6.90
N PHE A 81 -4.92 9.04 -7.82
CA PHE A 81 -4.32 7.73 -7.60
C PHE A 81 -2.88 7.87 -7.13
N ASN A 82 -2.55 7.16 -6.04
CA ASN A 82 -1.18 7.01 -5.59
C ASN A 82 -0.38 6.23 -6.65
N SER A 83 0.72 6.82 -7.14
CA SER A 83 1.52 6.25 -8.22
C SER A 83 2.11 4.89 -7.85
N VAL A 84 2.61 4.74 -6.62
CA VAL A 84 3.20 3.49 -6.11
C VAL A 84 2.14 2.39 -6.06
N ALA A 85 0.95 2.69 -5.55
CA ALA A 85 -0.15 1.74 -5.54
C ALA A 85 -0.54 1.31 -6.96
N PHE A 86 -0.52 2.24 -7.91
CA PHE A 86 -0.89 1.97 -9.30
C PHE A 86 0.17 1.15 -10.03
N GLU A 87 1.45 1.37 -9.74
CA GLU A 87 2.55 0.53 -10.22
C GLU A 87 2.40 -0.91 -9.72
N ILE A 88 2.14 -1.11 -8.43
CA ILE A 88 1.87 -2.44 -7.86
C ILE A 88 0.66 -3.09 -8.54
N TYR A 89 -0.40 -2.31 -8.79
CA TYR A 89 -1.58 -2.80 -9.50
C TYR A 89 -1.22 -3.26 -10.92
N VAL A 90 -0.51 -2.44 -11.70
CA VAL A 90 -0.08 -2.78 -13.07
C VAL A 90 0.80 -4.03 -13.06
N GLU A 91 1.79 -4.11 -12.19
CA GLU A 91 2.66 -5.28 -12.09
C GLU A 91 1.88 -6.55 -11.78
N TRP A 92 0.97 -6.49 -10.80
CA TRP A 92 0.08 -7.61 -10.50
C TRP A 92 -0.84 -7.97 -11.67
N LEU A 93 -1.35 -6.97 -12.36
CA LEU A 93 -2.30 -7.13 -13.46
C LEU A 93 -1.69 -7.89 -14.64
N TYR A 94 -0.41 -7.64 -14.92
CA TYR A 94 0.30 -8.24 -16.05
C TYR A 94 1.06 -9.51 -15.66
N HIS A 95 1.72 -9.54 -14.51
CA HIS A 95 2.60 -10.62 -14.08
C HIS A 95 1.98 -11.55 -13.03
N GLY A 96 0.87 -11.13 -12.40
CA GLY A 96 0.24 -11.88 -11.31
C GLY A 96 1.01 -11.83 -10.00
N GLN A 97 1.96 -10.91 -9.86
CA GLN A 97 2.86 -10.80 -8.71
C GLN A 97 2.67 -9.46 -7.99
N ILE A 98 2.73 -9.48 -6.65
CA ILE A 98 2.75 -8.26 -5.82
C ILE A 98 4.20 -7.94 -5.51
N CYS A 99 4.74 -6.90 -6.16
CA CYS A 99 6.11 -6.45 -5.95
C CYS A 99 6.11 -5.22 -5.06
N VAL A 100 6.92 -5.21 -4.00
CA VAL A 100 7.09 -4.04 -3.12
C VAL A 100 8.55 -3.67 -3.08
N GLU A 101 8.86 -2.44 -3.45
CA GLU A 101 10.23 -1.96 -3.41
C GLU A 101 10.80 -2.01 -1.98
N PRO A 102 12.02 -2.52 -1.81
CA PRO A 102 12.70 -2.50 -0.53
C PRO A 102 13.06 -1.06 -0.16
N SER A 103 12.94 -0.74 1.13
CA SER A 103 13.51 0.48 1.70
C SER A 103 15.04 0.43 1.72
N GLN A 104 15.69 1.53 2.12
CA GLN A 104 17.14 1.57 2.37
C GLN A 104 17.62 0.51 3.37
N SER A 105 16.73 0.02 4.24
CA SER A 105 17.01 -1.07 5.18
C SER A 105 16.93 -2.48 4.57
N GLY A 106 16.64 -2.59 3.27
CA GLY A 106 16.40 -3.85 2.56
C GLY A 106 15.01 -4.47 2.80
N LYS A 107 14.22 -3.92 3.74
CA LYS A 107 12.88 -4.43 4.04
C LYS A 107 11.81 -3.76 3.18
N PRO A 108 10.80 -4.51 2.70
CA PRO A 108 9.67 -3.94 1.96
C PRO A 108 8.89 -2.95 2.83
N LYS A 109 8.42 -1.86 2.22
CA LYS A 109 7.59 -0.86 2.90
C LYS A 109 6.14 -1.35 2.99
N PHE A 110 5.73 -1.79 4.18
CA PHE A 110 4.36 -2.24 4.43
C PHE A 110 3.30 -1.18 4.08
N HIS A 111 3.66 0.11 4.17
CA HIS A 111 2.78 1.22 3.78
C HIS A 111 2.30 1.11 2.31
N HIS A 112 3.18 0.71 1.39
CA HIS A 112 2.81 0.57 -0.03
C HIS A 112 1.77 -0.53 -0.25
N LEU A 113 1.77 -1.59 0.57
CA LEU A 113 0.74 -2.63 0.53
C LEU A 113 -0.61 -2.11 1.01
N VAL A 114 -0.63 -1.23 2.02
CA VAL A 114 -1.86 -0.55 2.45
C VAL A 114 -2.38 0.35 1.33
N GLU A 115 -1.51 1.16 0.70
CA GLU A 115 -1.89 2.01 -0.43
C GLU A 115 -2.43 1.19 -1.61
N ALA A 116 -1.78 0.07 -1.96
CA ALA A 116 -2.24 -0.86 -3.00
C ALA A 116 -3.62 -1.44 -2.67
N TYR A 117 -3.85 -1.87 -1.43
CA TYR A 117 -5.16 -2.37 -1.01
C TYR A 117 -6.24 -1.28 -1.16
N LEU A 118 -5.95 -0.06 -0.72
CA LEU A 118 -6.88 1.07 -0.82
C LEU A 118 -7.18 1.46 -2.27
N LEU A 119 -6.17 1.41 -3.15
CA LEU A 119 -6.39 1.56 -4.58
C LEU A 119 -7.36 0.49 -5.09
N GLY A 120 -7.16 -0.77 -4.72
CA GLY A 120 -8.05 -1.88 -5.07
C GLY A 120 -9.50 -1.63 -4.64
N VAL A 121 -9.71 -1.07 -3.44
CA VAL A 121 -11.03 -0.66 -2.97
C VAL A 121 -11.59 0.48 -3.84
N GLN A 122 -10.79 1.51 -4.12
CA GLN A 122 -11.19 2.67 -4.91
C GLN A 122 -11.58 2.30 -6.35
N ILE A 123 -10.87 1.36 -6.98
CA ILE A 123 -11.17 0.87 -8.33
C ILE A 123 -12.13 -0.34 -8.34
N GLN A 124 -12.59 -0.77 -7.16
CA GLN A 124 -13.51 -1.90 -6.96
C GLN A 124 -12.98 -3.25 -7.49
N ASP A 125 -11.66 -3.47 -7.49
CA ASP A 125 -11.06 -4.75 -7.85
C ASP A 125 -10.85 -5.64 -6.60
N ASN A 126 -11.85 -6.46 -6.32
CA ASN A 126 -11.82 -7.41 -5.21
C ASN A 126 -10.76 -8.51 -5.36
N HIS A 127 -10.31 -8.85 -6.58
CA HIS A 127 -9.27 -9.86 -6.77
C HIS A 127 -7.91 -9.28 -6.42
N PHE A 128 -7.67 -8.04 -6.85
CA PHE A 128 -6.47 -7.31 -6.45
C PHE A 128 -6.40 -7.11 -4.93
N CYS A 129 -7.50 -6.65 -4.30
CA CYS A 129 -7.55 -6.52 -2.84
C CYS A 129 -7.17 -7.83 -2.11
N LYS A 130 -7.69 -8.98 -2.58
CA LYS A 130 -7.33 -10.29 -2.02
C LYS A 130 -5.85 -10.59 -2.25
N ALA A 131 -5.33 -10.38 -3.45
CA ALA A 131 -3.92 -10.61 -3.76
C ALA A 131 -2.99 -9.75 -2.88
N VAL A 132 -3.32 -8.48 -2.65
CA VAL A 132 -2.56 -7.61 -1.75
C VAL A 132 -2.59 -8.14 -0.32
N LEU A 133 -3.74 -8.60 0.19
CA LEU A 133 -3.81 -9.21 1.53
C LEU A 133 -2.95 -10.48 1.63
N HIS A 134 -3.01 -11.35 0.63
CA HIS A 134 -2.18 -12.55 0.56
C HIS A 134 -0.69 -12.20 0.54
N GLY A 135 -0.28 -11.29 -0.34
CA GLY A 135 1.10 -10.80 -0.40
C GLY A 135 1.54 -10.14 0.91
N SER A 136 0.65 -9.42 1.59
CA SER A 136 0.94 -8.82 2.91
C SER A 136 1.23 -9.86 3.99
N ILE A 137 0.52 -11.00 3.97
CA ILE A 137 0.75 -12.11 4.90
C ILE A 137 2.11 -12.76 4.63
N GLU A 138 2.44 -13.02 3.36
CA GLU A 138 3.72 -13.63 2.94
C GLU A 138 4.89 -12.71 3.27
N ILE A 139 4.80 -11.42 2.91
CA ILE A 139 5.83 -10.41 3.19
C ILE A 139 6.04 -10.24 4.71
N PHE A 140 4.96 -10.25 5.50
CA PHE A 140 5.08 -10.24 6.96
C PHE A 140 5.81 -11.49 7.49
N ARG A 141 5.48 -12.67 6.98
CA ARG A 141 6.11 -13.94 7.36
C ARG A 141 7.61 -13.93 7.07
N ASP A 142 8.00 -13.45 5.91
CA ASP A 142 9.38 -13.57 5.42
C ASP A 142 10.28 -12.45 5.96
N HIS A 143 9.77 -11.22 6.04
CA HIS A 143 10.57 -10.05 6.39
C HIS A 143 10.31 -9.48 7.79
N HIS A 144 9.26 -9.96 8.48
CA HIS A 144 8.80 -9.42 9.76
C HIS A 144 8.62 -7.88 9.70
N CYS A 145 8.19 -7.37 8.54
CA CYS A 145 7.90 -5.95 8.36
C CYS A 145 6.55 -5.64 9.01
N ILE A 146 6.58 -4.77 10.01
CA ILE A 146 5.41 -4.45 10.83
C ILE A 146 4.91 -3.06 10.44
N PRO A 147 3.59 -2.88 10.24
CA PRO A 147 3.04 -1.57 9.95
C PRO A 147 3.24 -0.63 11.15
N CYS A 148 3.82 0.55 10.91
CA CYS A 148 3.98 1.57 11.95
C CYS A 148 2.62 2.20 12.32
N PRO A 149 2.51 2.92 13.46
CA PRO A 149 1.27 3.57 13.87
C PRO A 149 0.66 4.48 12.80
N GLN A 150 1.49 5.21 12.04
CA GLN A 150 1.03 6.06 10.93
C GLN A 150 0.37 5.25 9.81
N THR A 151 0.93 4.07 9.48
CA THR A 151 0.36 3.18 8.46
C THR A 151 -0.96 2.58 8.92
N ILE A 152 -1.06 2.22 10.21
CA ILE A 152 -2.32 1.75 10.80
C ILE A 152 -3.35 2.86 10.77
N ALA A 153 -2.97 4.08 11.17
CA ALA A 153 -3.86 5.22 11.18
C ALA A 153 -4.42 5.51 9.79
N TYR A 154 -3.55 5.52 8.78
CA TYR A 154 -3.92 5.69 7.39
C TYR A 154 -4.92 4.63 6.89
N ALA A 155 -4.71 3.35 7.24
CA ALA A 155 -5.64 2.27 6.90
C ALA A 155 -7.00 2.44 7.58
N TYR A 156 -7.01 2.83 8.86
CA TYR A 156 -8.25 3.03 9.61
C TYR A 156 -9.03 4.23 9.09
N GLU A 157 -8.38 5.37 8.84
CA GLU A 157 -9.04 6.57 8.31
C GLU A 157 -9.78 6.30 6.98
N LYS A 158 -9.20 5.45 6.12
CA LYS A 158 -9.69 5.23 4.74
C LYS A 158 -10.53 3.97 4.54
N THR A 159 -10.86 3.25 5.61
CA THR A 159 -11.66 2.02 5.50
C THR A 159 -12.78 1.99 6.54
N CYS A 160 -13.78 1.12 6.38
CA CYS A 160 -14.78 0.87 7.41
C CYS A 160 -14.33 -0.19 8.43
N ASP A 161 -15.07 -0.32 9.52
CA ASP A 161 -14.88 -1.33 10.58
C ASP A 161 -14.88 -2.78 10.07
N GLN A 162 -15.64 -3.07 9.00
CA GLN A 162 -15.69 -4.41 8.40
C GLN A 162 -14.53 -4.74 7.47
N SER A 163 -13.62 -3.79 7.24
CA SER A 163 -12.48 -3.94 6.34
C SER A 163 -11.60 -5.15 6.68
N PRO A 164 -11.42 -6.09 5.72
CA PRO A 164 -10.45 -7.18 5.84
C PRO A 164 -9.03 -6.70 6.17
N LEU A 165 -8.63 -5.54 5.66
CA LEU A 165 -7.32 -4.95 5.95
C LEU A 165 -7.16 -4.63 7.44
N ARG A 166 -8.16 -3.99 8.07
CA ARG A 166 -8.12 -3.70 9.53
C ARG A 166 -7.98 -4.97 10.35
N LYS A 167 -8.76 -6.01 9.99
CA LYS A 167 -8.70 -7.33 10.64
C LYS A 167 -7.32 -7.97 10.51
N LEU A 168 -6.68 -7.87 9.34
CA LEU A 168 -5.31 -8.35 9.12
C LEU A 168 -4.28 -7.59 9.97
N LEU A 169 -4.36 -6.25 10.00
CA LEU A 169 -3.45 -5.41 10.79
C LEU A 169 -3.50 -5.76 12.29
N VAL A 170 -4.71 -5.89 12.83
CA VAL A 170 -4.92 -6.34 14.22
C VAL A 170 -4.34 -7.73 14.42
N ARG A 171 -4.56 -8.67 13.49
CA ARG A 171 -4.05 -10.04 13.61
C ARG A 171 -2.52 -10.10 13.60
N ILE A 172 -1.85 -9.29 12.78
CA ILE A 172 -0.39 -9.16 12.77
C ILE A 172 0.13 -8.74 14.16
N TYR A 173 -0.52 -7.75 14.79
CA TYR A 173 -0.15 -7.29 16.12
C TYR A 173 -0.40 -8.33 17.21
N VAL A 174 -1.54 -9.04 17.18
CA VAL A 174 -1.79 -10.14 18.13
C VAL A 174 -0.71 -11.22 18.06
N ILE A 175 -0.21 -11.52 16.85
CA ILE A 175 0.80 -12.57 16.64
C ILE A 175 2.21 -12.13 17.07
N ALA A 176 2.60 -10.87 16.83
CA ALA A 176 4.00 -10.47 16.93
C ALA A 176 4.30 -9.29 17.85
N ALA A 177 3.28 -8.60 18.39
CA ALA A 177 3.52 -7.42 19.20
C ALA A 177 4.31 -7.74 20.47
N ARG A 178 5.25 -6.84 20.78
CA ARG A 178 6.04 -6.85 22.02
C ARG A 178 5.77 -5.55 22.76
N GLN A 179 5.92 -5.55 24.08
CA GLN A 179 5.68 -4.36 24.92
C GLN A 179 6.45 -3.13 24.41
N GLN A 180 7.70 -3.31 23.96
CA GLN A 180 8.55 -2.26 23.39
C GLN A 180 7.96 -1.56 22.15
N TRP A 181 6.99 -2.16 21.44
CA TRP A 181 6.35 -1.54 20.28
C TRP A 181 5.38 -0.41 20.64
N PHE A 182 4.95 -0.36 21.91
CA PHE A 182 3.98 0.62 22.40
C PHE A 182 4.62 1.79 23.16
N HIS A 183 5.87 1.65 23.61
CA HIS A 183 6.55 2.69 24.36
C HIS A 183 6.80 3.93 23.51
N GLY A 184 6.38 5.10 24.00
CA GLY A 184 6.61 6.39 23.35
C GLY A 184 5.94 6.56 21.99
N LYS A 185 4.91 5.75 21.68
CA LYS A 185 4.17 5.81 20.42
C LYS A 185 2.69 5.96 20.66
N GLU A 186 2.08 6.86 19.91
CA GLU A 186 0.63 7.04 19.91
C GLU A 186 -0.02 6.14 18.86
N TYR A 187 -1.07 5.46 19.27
CA TYR A 187 -1.90 4.61 18.42
C TYR A 187 -3.33 5.12 18.44
N LEU A 188 -4.05 4.94 17.34
CA LEU A 188 -5.48 5.27 17.29
C LEU A 188 -6.25 4.48 18.36
N ALA A 189 -7.09 5.18 19.12
CA ALA A 189 -7.91 4.57 20.17
C ALA A 189 -8.78 3.42 19.64
N VAL A 190 -9.36 3.58 18.44
CA VAL A 190 -10.18 2.54 17.79
C VAL A 190 -9.36 1.30 17.46
N PHE A 191 -8.12 1.46 16.99
CA PHE A 191 -7.23 0.33 16.74
C PHE A 191 -6.85 -0.37 18.06
N MET A 192 -6.53 0.40 19.11
CA MET A 192 -6.20 -0.16 20.42
C MET A 192 -7.37 -0.95 21.01
N HIS A 193 -8.60 -0.46 20.82
CA HIS A 193 -9.82 -1.16 21.20
C HIS A 193 -9.97 -2.50 20.44
N ASP A 194 -9.83 -2.48 19.11
CA ASP A 194 -9.89 -3.71 18.30
C ASP A 194 -8.81 -4.72 18.69
N LEU A 195 -7.60 -4.24 18.98
CA LEU A 195 -6.47 -5.06 19.43
C LEU A 195 -6.75 -5.67 20.81
N ALA A 196 -7.27 -4.90 21.76
CA ALA A 196 -7.62 -5.40 23.09
C ALA A 196 -8.70 -6.49 23.01
N LEU A 197 -9.75 -6.28 22.20
CA LEU A 197 -10.77 -7.30 21.96
C LEU A 197 -10.18 -8.58 21.34
N ALA A 198 -9.28 -8.43 20.37
CA ALA A 198 -8.64 -9.58 19.73
C ALA A 198 -7.72 -10.36 20.70
N LEU A 199 -6.95 -9.67 21.55
CA LEU A 199 -6.12 -10.29 22.58
C LEU A 199 -6.97 -11.02 23.63
N LEU A 200 -8.07 -10.43 24.09
CA LEU A 200 -8.97 -11.04 25.06
C LEU A 200 -9.67 -12.29 24.51
N LYS A 201 -9.88 -12.35 23.19
CA LYS A 201 -10.45 -13.53 22.52
C LYS A 201 -9.46 -14.70 22.46
N GLU A 202 -8.17 -14.43 22.30
CA GLU A 202 -7.11 -15.44 22.24
C GLU A 202 -6.61 -15.85 23.64
N SER A 203 -6.76 -14.99 24.63
CA SER A 203 -6.26 -15.24 25.99
C SER A 203 -7.19 -16.17 26.78
N PRO A 204 -6.71 -17.31 27.29
CA PRO A 204 -7.47 -18.12 28.23
C PRO A 204 -7.70 -17.29 29.51
N ARG A 205 -8.96 -17.03 29.84
CA ARG A 205 -9.30 -16.35 31.10
C ARG A 205 -8.81 -17.19 32.27
N LYS A 206 -7.88 -16.65 33.05
CA LYS A 206 -7.64 -17.15 34.41
C LYS A 206 -8.92 -16.91 35.20
N LYS A 207 -9.61 -18.00 35.57
CA LYS A 207 -10.84 -17.93 36.38
C LYS A 207 -10.55 -17.61 37.84
N GLU A 208 -9.32 -17.83 38.29
CA GLU A 208 -8.90 -17.59 39.67
C GLU A 208 -8.19 -16.25 39.79
N TRP A 209 -8.71 -15.43 40.70
CA TRP A 209 -8.12 -14.18 41.15
C TRP A 209 -7.15 -14.48 42.29
N ASP A 210 -5.85 -14.45 42.01
CA ASP A 210 -4.82 -14.56 43.06
C ASP A 210 -4.62 -13.20 43.73
N ALA A 211 -5.43 -12.95 44.76
CA ALA A 211 -5.39 -11.70 45.52
C ALA A 211 -4.02 -11.45 46.17
N GLU A 212 -3.28 -12.49 46.54
CA GLU A 212 -2.00 -12.37 47.23
C GLU A 212 -0.85 -12.05 46.26
N LEU A 213 -0.89 -12.56 45.03
CA LEU A 213 -0.01 -12.09 43.96
C LEU A 213 -0.24 -10.61 43.66
N VAL A 214 -1.50 -10.20 43.47
CA VAL A 214 -1.86 -8.80 43.15
C VAL A 214 -1.44 -7.85 44.27
N LYS A 215 -1.66 -8.21 45.54
CA LYS A 215 -1.18 -7.42 46.68
C LYS A 215 0.34 -7.26 46.68
N ARG A 216 1.10 -8.31 46.35
CA ARG A 216 2.57 -8.22 46.26
C ARG A 216 3.05 -7.34 45.12
N GLU A 217 2.37 -7.37 43.97
CA GLU A 217 2.74 -6.57 42.80
C GLU A 217 2.38 -5.08 42.95
N PHE A 218 1.22 -4.78 43.56
CA PHE A 218 0.65 -3.42 43.55
C PHE A 218 0.56 -2.74 44.93
N CYS A 219 0.78 -3.48 46.03
CA CYS A 219 0.76 -2.94 47.40
C CYS A 219 2.09 -3.11 48.13
N ALA A 220 3.19 -3.37 47.41
CA ALA A 220 4.52 -3.27 47.98
C ALA A 220 4.82 -1.80 48.34
N ASP A 221 5.37 -1.57 49.53
CA ASP A 221 5.71 -0.25 50.09
C ASP A 221 6.90 0.44 49.38
N GLU A 222 6.97 0.39 48.05
CA GLU A 222 7.82 1.32 47.30
C GLU A 222 7.03 2.61 47.10
N GLY A 223 7.37 3.59 47.95
CA GLY A 223 6.61 4.81 48.20
C GLY A 223 6.07 5.47 46.94
N TYR A 224 4.76 5.63 46.91
CA TYR A 224 4.07 6.58 46.04
C TYR A 224 4.59 7.98 46.40
N ASP A 225 5.59 8.46 45.66
CA ASP A 225 6.15 9.80 45.83
C ASP A 225 5.07 10.83 45.45
N LYS A 226 4.44 11.40 46.48
CA LYS A 226 3.37 12.41 46.36
C LYS A 226 3.86 13.70 45.71
N ASP A 227 5.18 13.89 45.55
CA ASP A 227 5.74 15.11 44.98
C ASP A 227 5.65 15.16 43.44
N MET A 228 5.37 14.03 42.76
CA MET A 228 5.24 13.99 41.30
C MET A 228 3.92 14.57 40.79
N VAL A 229 2.81 14.40 41.53
CA VAL A 229 1.49 14.96 41.19
C VAL A 229 1.43 16.48 41.42
N ALA A 230 2.20 16.98 42.39
CA ALA A 230 2.28 18.40 42.71
C ALA A 230 3.00 19.22 41.61
N ARG A 231 3.98 18.62 40.92
CA ARG A 231 4.72 19.28 39.81
C ARG A 231 3.86 19.45 38.56
N ASP A 232 3.12 18.40 38.19
CA ASP A 232 2.24 18.41 37.00
C ASP A 232 1.07 19.41 37.15
N SER A 233 0.57 19.55 38.38
CA SER A 233 -0.47 20.53 38.73
C SER A 233 0.02 21.99 38.69
N ASN A 234 1.33 22.21 38.92
CA ASN A 234 1.92 23.55 38.92
C ASN A 234 2.34 23.99 37.52
N GLU A 235 2.88 23.08 36.70
CA GLU A 235 3.21 23.34 35.28
C GLU A 235 1.96 23.62 34.43
N GLN A 236 0.84 22.93 34.69
CA GLN A 236 -0.45 23.23 34.03
C GLN A 236 -1.04 24.58 34.45
N ARG A 237 -0.80 25.02 35.69
CA ARG A 237 -1.22 26.35 36.17
C ARG A 237 -0.35 27.48 35.61
N GLU A 238 0.96 27.30 35.54
CA GLU A 238 1.86 28.30 34.96
C GLU A 238 1.63 28.46 33.45
N SER A 239 1.36 27.36 32.74
CA SER A 239 1.02 27.40 31.30
C SER A 239 -0.30 28.13 31.01
N ALA A 240 -1.30 28.03 31.89
CA ALA A 240 -2.58 28.73 31.76
C ALA A 240 -2.49 30.24 32.08
N VAL A 241 -1.57 30.64 32.96
CA VAL A 241 -1.32 32.05 33.30
C VAL A 241 -0.53 32.76 32.19
N VAL A 242 0.41 32.07 31.52
CA VAL A 242 1.14 32.63 30.37
C VAL A 242 0.23 32.82 29.16
N ALA A 243 -0.73 31.92 28.94
CA ALA A 243 -1.69 32.03 27.83
C ALA A 243 -2.69 33.19 27.98
N THR A 244 -2.99 33.62 29.21
CA THR A 244 -3.94 34.72 29.49
C THR A 244 -3.29 36.10 29.50
N GLN A 245 -1.95 36.19 29.52
CA GLN A 245 -1.21 37.46 29.43
C GLN A 245 -0.74 37.81 28.01
N ALA A 246 -1.05 36.97 27.02
CA ALA A 246 -0.69 37.19 25.61
C ALA A 246 -1.84 37.73 24.75
N GLU A 247 -3.02 37.97 25.34
CA GLU A 247 -4.23 38.45 24.65
C GLU A 247 -4.68 39.86 25.06
N ASP A 248 -3.85 40.62 25.79
CA ASP A 248 -4.04 42.08 26.05
C ASP A 248 -2.88 42.92 25.47
#